data_AF-A0A7C1JR20-F1
#
_entry.id   AF-A0A7C1JR20-F1
#
_cell.length_a   1.000
_cell.length_b   1.000
_cell.length_c   1.000
_cell.angle_alpha   90.00
_cell.angle_beta   90.00
_cell.angle_gamma   90.00
#
_symmetry.space_group_name_H-M   'P 1'
#
loop_
_entity.id
_entity.type
_entity.pdbx_description
1 polymer ?
#
loop_
_entity_poly.entity_id
_entity_poly.type
_entity_poly.pdbx_seq_one_letter_code
_entity_poly.pdbx_strand_id
1 'polypeptide(L)'
;MSTVTVTITIPDDLSAQLGPYRDSLDELIRIGLREVKKEQSLALFRKGNVSLWRAARMASVSLREMTEYAIAHGLRPAVDEDTIREELA
;
A
#
# COMPACT_ATOMS: atom_id res chain seq x y z
N MET A 1 17.19 1.78 -18.17
CA MET A 1 16.36 2.50 -17.16
C MET A 1 17.04 3.83 -16.91
N SER A 2 16.28 4.93 -16.85
CA SER A 2 16.85 6.24 -16.54
C SER A 2 16.93 6.42 -15.02
N THR A 3 18.06 6.93 -14.52
CA THR A 3 18.27 7.23 -13.11
C THR A 3 17.89 8.68 -12.81
N VAL A 4 17.24 8.91 -11.68
CA VAL A 4 16.90 10.26 -11.18
C VAL A 4 17.38 10.35 -9.73
N THR A 5 17.99 11.47 -9.37
CA THR A 5 18.41 11.76 -7.99
C THR A 5 17.34 12.61 -7.31
N VAL A 6 16.92 12.20 -6.11
CA VAL A 6 15.99 12.94 -5.25
C VAL A 6 16.70 13.26 -3.94
N THR A 7 16.71 14.53 -3.55
CA THR A 7 17.26 14.98 -2.26
C THR A 7 16.11 15.35 -1.32
N ILE A 8 16.15 14.82 -0.10
CA ILE A 8 15.15 15.11 0.94
C ILE A 8 15.86 15.54 2.23
N THR A 9 15.24 16.44 2.99
CA THR A 9 15.66 16.77 4.35
C THR A 9 14.87 15.90 5.32
N ILE A 10 15.56 15.21 6.22
CA ILE A 10 14.96 14.35 7.24
C ILE A 10 15.48 14.70 8.63
N PRO A 11 14.72 14.39 9.69
CA PRO A 11 15.20 14.47 11.06
C PRO A 11 16.44 13.61 11.33
N ASP A 12 17.31 14.05 12.25
CA ASP A 12 18.58 13.38 12.57
C ASP A 12 18.38 11.96 13.12
N ASP A 13 17.32 11.75 13.90
CA ASP A 13 16.95 10.44 14.45
C ASP A 13 16.54 9.45 13.36
N LEU A 14 15.88 9.93 12.30
CA LEU A 14 15.56 9.09 11.14
C LEU A 14 16.83 8.77 10.33
N SER A 15 17.73 9.75 10.16
CA SER A 15 19.01 9.55 9.48
C SER A 15 19.84 8.43 10.12
N ALA A 16 19.88 8.38 11.46
CA ALA A 16 20.56 7.31 12.19
C ALA A 16 19.95 5.92 11.90
N GLN A 17 18.62 5.83 11.82
CA GLN A 17 17.90 4.58 11.53
C GLN A 17 18.08 4.08 10.09
N LEU A 18 18.38 4.98 9.14
CA LEU A 18 18.67 4.62 7.75
C LEU A 18 20.07 4.01 7.57
N GLY A 19 20.97 4.18 8.54
CA GLY A 19 22.36 3.71 8.48
C GLY A 19 22.52 2.25 8.00
N PRO A 20 21.80 1.29 8.60
CA PRO A 20 21.85 -0.12 8.20
C PRO A 20 21.35 -0.43 6.78
N TYR A 21 20.59 0.49 6.17
CA TYR A 21 19.93 0.28 4.87
C TYR A 21 20.53 1.15 3.75
N ARG A 22 21.68 1.78 3.96
CA ARG A 22 22.31 2.73 3.02
C ARG A 22 22.45 2.18 1.60
N ASP A 23 22.80 0.90 1.49
CA ASP A 23 23.01 0.23 0.19
C ASP A 23 21.72 -0.30 -0.44
N SER A 24 20.59 -0.21 0.28
CA SER A 24 19.27 -0.69 -0.13
C SER A 24 18.17 0.34 0.13
N LEU A 25 18.51 1.63 0.05
CA LEU A 25 17.56 2.72 0.31
C LEU A 25 16.42 2.75 -0.70
N ASP A 26 16.70 2.36 -1.96
CA ASP A 26 15.67 2.26 -2.99
C ASP A 26 14.62 1.21 -2.65
N GLU A 27 15.03 0.06 -2.10
CA GLU A 27 14.12 -0.97 -1.63
C GLU A 27 13.35 -0.53 -0.38
N LEU A 28 14.02 0.13 0.57
CA LEU A 28 13.34 0.69 1.74
C LEU A 28 12.25 1.70 1.33
N ILE A 29 12.55 2.58 0.39
CA ILE A 29 11.58 3.54 -0.16
C ILE A 29 10.44 2.80 -0.88
N ARG A 30 10.74 1.74 -1.64
CA ARG A 30 9.73 0.93 -2.33
C ARG A 30 8.78 0.25 -1.35
N ILE A 31 9.29 -0.27 -0.24
CA ILE A 31 8.48 -0.85 0.85
C ILE A 31 7.58 0.22 1.47
N GLY A 32 8.14 1.38 1.85
CA GLY A 32 7.37 2.48 2.41
C GLY A 32 6.27 2.97 1.46
N LEU A 33 6.57 3.10 0.17
CA LEU A 33 5.60 3.50 -0.84
C LEU A 33 4.48 2.48 -1.00
N ARG A 34 4.79 1.18 -0.94
CA ARG A 34 3.78 0.11 -0.95
C ARG A 34 2.86 0.22 0.27
N GLU A 35 3.41 0.49 1.44
CA GLU A 35 2.61 0.62 2.67
C GLU A 35 1.66 1.82 2.61
N VAL A 36 2.16 3.00 2.22
CA VAL A 36 1.33 4.21 2.05
C VAL A 36 0.18 3.96 1.07
N LYS A 37 0.45 3.29 -0.06
CA LYS A 37 -0.58 2.97 -1.06
C LYS A 37 -1.65 2.03 -0.51
N LYS A 38 -1.27 1.01 0.28
CA LYS A 38 -2.24 0.10 0.93
C LYS A 38 -3.12 0.86 1.91
N GLU A 39 -2.54 1.68 2.78
CA GLU A 39 -3.27 2.46 3.78
C GLU A 39 -4.28 3.41 3.12
N GLN A 40 -3.84 4.18 2.11
CA GLN A 40 -4.71 5.11 1.38
C GLN A 40 -5.85 4.39 0.66
N SER A 41 -5.56 3.26 0.02
CA SER A 41 -6.58 2.47 -0.70
C SER A 41 -7.58 1.84 0.26
N LEU A 42 -7.12 1.33 1.40
CA LEU A 42 -7.98 0.81 2.45
C LEU A 42 -8.89 1.89 3.04
N ALA A 43 -8.38 3.11 3.21
CA ALA A 43 -9.17 4.24 3.70
C ALA A 43 -10.33 4.60 2.75
N LEU A 44 -10.14 4.47 1.44
CA LEU A 44 -11.22 4.66 0.45
C LEU A 44 -12.26 3.54 0.54
N PHE A 45 -11.82 2.29 0.65
CA PHE A 45 -12.72 1.14 0.87
C PHE A 45 -13.55 1.32 2.15
N ARG A 46 -12.92 1.71 3.26
CA ARG A 46 -13.60 1.94 4.54
C ARG A 46 -14.70 3.00 4.46
N LYS A 47 -14.55 3.99 3.58
CA LYS A 47 -15.57 5.04 3.32
C LYS A 47 -16.69 4.59 2.38
N GLY A 48 -16.61 3.39 1.81
CA GLY A 48 -17.55 2.89 0.81
C GLY A 48 -17.34 3.48 -0.60
N ASN A 49 -16.21 4.16 -0.85
CA ASN A 49 -15.96 4.83 -2.13
C ASN A 49 -15.53 3.87 -3.24
N VAL A 50 -14.96 2.72 -2.87
CA VAL A 50 -14.42 1.70 -3.77
C VAL A 50 -14.65 0.33 -3.16
N SER A 51 -14.75 -0.71 -4.00
CA SER A 51 -14.70 -2.10 -3.55
C SER A 51 -13.31 -2.46 -2.97
N LEU A 52 -13.22 -3.61 -2.28
CA LEU A 52 -11.93 -4.11 -1.81
C LEU A 52 -10.98 -4.49 -2.97
N TRP A 53 -11.53 -5.01 -4.06
CA TRP A 53 -10.77 -5.34 -5.26
C TRP A 53 -10.19 -4.11 -5.93
N ARG A 54 -11.00 -3.04 -6.05
CA ARG A 54 -10.53 -1.77 -6.58
C ARG A 54 -9.46 -1.16 -5.69
N ALA A 55 -9.59 -1.25 -4.37
CA ALA A 55 -8.55 -0.84 -3.43
C ALA A 55 -7.24 -1.65 -3.63
N ALA A 56 -7.32 -2.96 -3.82
CA ALA A 56 -6.13 -3.80 -4.08
C ALA A 56 -5.41 -3.37 -5.36
N ARG A 57 -6.15 -3.10 -6.44
CA ARG A 57 -5.63 -2.58 -7.72
C ARG A 57 -4.94 -1.23 -7.55
N MET A 58 -5.56 -0.29 -6.83
CA MET A 58 -4.98 1.02 -6.53
C MET A 58 -3.68 0.91 -5.73
N ALA A 59 -3.62 -0.03 -4.80
CA ALA A 59 -2.43 -0.33 -4.02
C ALA A 59 -1.37 -1.16 -4.77
N SER A 60 -1.69 -1.66 -5.96
CA SER A 60 -0.84 -2.58 -6.74
C SER A 60 -0.49 -3.86 -5.97
N VAL A 61 -1.46 -4.39 -5.22
CA VAL A 61 -1.33 -5.65 -4.46
C VAL A 61 -2.39 -6.65 -4.92
N SER A 62 -2.23 -7.91 -4.54
CA SER A 62 -3.27 -8.92 -4.78
C SER A 62 -4.52 -8.64 -3.94
N LEU A 63 -5.70 -9.10 -4.37
CA LEU A 63 -6.90 -9.02 -3.53
C LEU A 63 -6.69 -9.74 -2.20
N ARG A 64 -6.02 -10.90 -2.24
CA ARG A 64 -5.68 -11.66 -1.03
C ARG A 64 -4.90 -10.81 -0.03
N GLU A 65 -3.84 -10.14 -0.48
CA GLU A 65 -3.02 -9.27 0.37
C GLU A 65 -3.84 -8.11 0.94
N MET A 66 -4.69 -7.46 0.12
CA MET A 66 -5.59 -6.40 0.60
C MET A 66 -6.63 -6.93 1.59
N THR A 67 -7.11 -8.16 1.43
CA THR A 67 -8.05 -8.82 2.35
C THR A 67 -7.40 -9.07 3.70
N GLU A 68 -6.21 -9.67 3.71
CA GLU A 68 -5.42 -9.89 4.93
C GLU A 68 -5.13 -8.55 5.63
N TYR A 69 -4.76 -7.53 4.87
CA TYR A 69 -4.53 -6.17 5.36
C TYR A 69 -5.79 -5.54 5.98
N ALA A 70 -6.95 -5.66 5.32
CA ALA A 70 -8.22 -5.15 5.84
C ALA A 70 -8.62 -5.85 7.15
N ILE A 71 -8.47 -7.18 7.23
CA ILE A 71 -8.76 -7.98 8.44
C ILE A 71 -7.86 -7.54 9.60
N ALA A 72 -6.56 -7.34 9.35
CA ALA A 72 -5.62 -6.85 10.35
C ALA A 72 -6.00 -5.45 10.90
N HIS A 73 -6.71 -4.65 10.09
CA HIS A 73 -7.24 -3.34 10.47
C HIS A 73 -8.70 -3.38 10.97
N GLY A 74 -9.18 -4.55 11.40
CA GLY A 74 -10.48 -4.73 12.05
C GLY A 74 -11.68 -4.72 11.10
N LEU A 75 -11.46 -4.73 9.79
CA LEU A 75 -12.54 -4.80 8.81
C LEU A 75 -12.95 -6.26 8.57
N ARG A 76 -14.20 -6.43 8.16
CA ARG A 76 -14.76 -7.72 7.71
C ARG A 76 -15.33 -7.49 6.32
N PRO A 77 -14.50 -7.56 5.28
CA PRO A 77 -14.98 -7.36 3.92
C PRO A 77 -16.01 -8.43 3.58
N ALA A 78 -17.21 -8.02 3.23
CA ALA A 78 -18.20 -8.92 2.66
C ALA A 78 -17.87 -9.15 1.19
N VAL A 79 -18.10 -10.37 0.70
CA VAL A 79 -18.13 -10.64 -0.74
C VAL A 79 -19.53 -10.28 -1.21
N ASP A 80 -19.67 -9.11 -1.85
CA ASP A 80 -20.92 -8.68 -2.46
C ASP A 80 -20.89 -8.84 -4.00
N GLU A 81 -22.04 -8.70 -4.65
CA GLU A 81 -22.16 -8.88 -6.11
C GLU A 81 -21.26 -7.93 -6.91
N ASP A 82 -21.05 -6.71 -6.40
CA ASP A 82 -20.16 -5.74 -7.04
C ASP A 82 -18.70 -6.17 -6.93
N THR A 83 -18.29 -6.73 -5.80
CA THR A 83 -16.97 -7.38 -5.65
C THR A 83 -16.81 -8.51 -6.66
N ILE A 84 -17.79 -9.41 -6.77
CA ILE A 84 -17.75 -10.54 -7.71
C ILE A 84 -17.66 -10.03 -9.17
N ARG A 85 -18.46 -9.02 -9.52
CA ARG A 85 -18.48 -8.45 -10.88
C ARG A 85 -17.14 -7.84 -11.26
N GLU A 86 -16.51 -7.11 -10.34
CA GLU A 86 -15.20 -6.50 -10.58
C GLU A 86 -14.06 -7.54 -10.63
N GLU A 87 -14.15 -8.66 -9.92
CA GLU A 87 -13.17 -9.75 -9.99
C GLU A 87 -13.18 -10.52 -11.32
N LEU A 88 -14.34 -10.58 -11.98
CA LEU A 88 -14.56 -11.36 -13.20
C LEU A 88 -14.40 -10.55 -14.50
N ALA A 89 -14.17 -9.25 -14.40
CA ALA A 89 -13.97 -8.33 -15.52
C ALA A 89 -12.48 -8.14 -15.86
#